data_AF-A0A7V8VLQ9-F1
#
_entry.id   AF-A0A7V8VLQ9-F1
#
_cell.length_a   1.000
_cell.length_b   1.000
_cell.length_c   1.000
_cell.angle_alpha   90.00
_cell.angle_beta   90.00
_cell.angle_gamma   90.00
#
_symmetry.space_group_name_H-M   'P 1'
#
loop_
_entity.id
_entity.type
_entity.pdbx_description
1 polymer ?
#
loop_
_entity_poly.entity_id
_entity_poly.type
_entity_poly.pdbx_seq_one_letter_code
_entity_poly.pdbx_strand_id
1 'polypeptide(L)' 'MSGFGLVKRILGVDYGRARIGLAISDELGMLAHPLETVP' A
#
# COMPACT_ATOMS: atom_id res chain seq x y z
N MET A 1 -8.01 21.33 14.80
CA MET A 1 -7.89 19.92 15.23
C MET A 1 -7.19 19.12 14.13
N SER A 2 -5.87 19.28 13.98
CA SER A 2 -5.06 18.49 13.03
C SER A 2 -4.19 17.55 13.86
N GLY A 3 -4.80 16.46 14.34
CA GLY A 3 -4.23 15.58 15.38
C GLY A 3 -4.13 14.10 15.01
N PHE A 4 -4.37 13.72 13.76
CA PHE A 4 -3.93 12.42 13.25
C PHE A 4 -2.60 12.65 12.56
N GLY A 5 -1.50 12.31 13.22
CA GLY A 5 -0.18 12.31 12.59
C GLY A 5 -0.30 11.53 11.28
N LEU A 6 0.19 12.12 10.19
CA LEU A 6 0.26 11.50 8.87
C LEU A 6 1.05 10.19 9.00
N VAL A 7 0.38 9.08 9.30
CA VAL A 7 0.98 7.75 9.14
C VAL A 7 1.26 7.67 7.64
N LYS A 8 2.54 7.67 7.27
CA LYS A 8 2.91 7.53 5.86
C LYS A 8 2.34 6.20 5.39
N ARG A 9 1.52 6.24 4.34
CA ARG A 9 0.96 5.02 3.75
C ARG A 9 2.10 4.09 3.33
N ILE A 10 1.94 2.81 3.61
CA ILE A 10 2.93 1.76 3.34
C ILE A 10 2.62 1.16 1.97
N LEU A 11 3.62 1.09 1.09
CA LEU A 11 3.53 0.39 -0.19
C LEU A 11 3.98 -1.06 0.01
N GLY A 12 3.06 -2.01 -0.21
CA GLY A 12 3.36 -3.42 -0.36
C GLY A 12 3.76 -3.74 -1.80
N VAL A 13 4.86 -4.49 -1.96
CA VAL A 13 5.37 -4.94 -3.26
C VAL A 13 5.50 -6.46 -3.21
N ASP A 14 4.77 -7.15 -4.08
CA ASP A 14 4.84 -8.60 -4.26
C ASP A 14 5.55 -8.93 -5.58
N TYR A 15 6.78 -9.41 -5.49
CA TYR A 15 7.63 -9.68 -6.65
C TYR A 15 7.37 -11.08 -7.23
N GLY A 16 6.80 -11.12 -8.44
CA GLY A 16 6.71 -12.32 -9.25
C GLY A 16 7.53 -12.19 -10.54
N ARG A 17 8.04 -13.32 -11.05
CA ARG A 17 8.84 -13.34 -12.29
C ARG A 17 8.08 -12.83 -13.54
N ALA A 18 6.75 -12.88 -13.52
CA ALA A 18 5.88 -12.49 -14.63
C ALA A 18 5.10 -11.19 -14.40
N ARG A 19 5.08 -10.67 -13.17
CA ARG A 19 4.43 -9.41 -12.77
C ARG A 19 4.75 -9.07 -11.31
N ILE A 20 4.62 -7.79 -10.97
CA ILE A 20 4.68 -7.25 -9.61
C ILE A 20 3.28 -6.85 -9.16
N GLY A 21 2.83 -7.35 -8.02
CA GLY A 21 1.60 -6.90 -7.35
C GLY A 21 1.87 -5.70 -6.45
N LEU A 22 1.04 -4.66 -6.54
CA LEU A 22 1.13 -3.49 -5.68
C LEU A 22 -0.11 -3.38 -4.78
N ALA A 23 0.10 -3.02 -3.51
CA ALA A 23 -0.96 -2.69 -2.57
C ALA A 23 -0.53 -1.52 -1.69
N ILE A 24 -1.48 -0.72 -1.19
CA ILE A 24 -1.19 0.39 -0.29
C ILE A 24 -2.01 0.27 0.99
N SER A 25 -1.43 0.66 2.13
CA SER A 25 -2.17 0.70 3.38
C SER A 25 -3.26 1.78 3.37
N ASP A 26 -4.31 1.56 4.17
CA ASP A 26 -5.24 2.62 4.57
C ASP A 26 -4.53 3.71 5.41
N GLU A 27 -5.28 4.76 5.75
CA GLU A 27 -4.80 5.91 6.53
C GLU A 27 -4.47 5.56 7.99
N LEU A 28 -4.98 4.43 8.49
CA LEU A 28 -4.72 3.94 9.84
C LEU A 28 -3.52 2.96 9.86
N GLY A 29 -3.01 2.56 8.69
CA GLY A 29 -1.96 1.55 8.55
C GLY A 29 -2.42 0.12 8.86
N MET A 30 -3.73 -0.16 8.84
CA MET A 30 -4.28 -1.45 9.29
C MET A 30 -4.59 -2.43 8.14
N LEU A 31 -5.21 -1.93 7.06
CA LEU A 31 -5.63 -2.77 5.93
C LEU A 31 -4.81 -2.44 4.67
N ALA A 32 -4.53 -3.47 3.87
CA ALA A 32 -3.95 -3.32 2.54
C ALA A 32 -5.05 -3.29 1.47
N HIS A 33 -5.00 -2.29 0.61
CA HIS A 33 -5.89 -2.14 -0.53
C HIS A 33 -5.13 -2.44 -1.83
N PRO A 34 -5.63 -3.31 -2.71
CA PRO A 34 -4.95 -3.64 -3.95
C PRO A 34 -4.89 -2.41 -4.87
N LEU A 35 -3.76 -2.26 -5.57
CA LEU A 35 -3.59 -1.33 -6.68
C LEU A 35 -3.52 -2.14 -7.98
N GLU A 36 -2.66 -1.73 -8.90
CA GLU A 36 -2.42 -2.43 -10.16
C GLU A 36 -1.38 -3.54 -10.02
N THR A 37 -1.31 -4.38 -11.05
CA THR A 37 -0.17 -5.26 -11.28
C THR A 37 0.68 -4.71 -12.43
N VAL A 38 2.00 -4.64 -12.24
CA VAL A 38 2.96 -4.22 -13.27
C VAL A 38 3.54 -5.47 -13.97
N PRO A 39 3.62 -5.55 -15.31
CA PRO A 39 4.20 -6.69 -16.02
C PRO A 39 5.67 -6.98 -15.64
#